data_AF-A0A1C9CHS2-F1
#
_entry.id   AF-A0A1C9CHS2-F1
#
_cell.length_a   1.000
_cell.length_b   1.000
_cell.length_c   1.000
_cell.angle_alpha   90.00
_cell.angle_beta   90.00
_cell.angle_gamma   90.00
#
_symmetry.space_group_name_H-M   'P 1'
#
loop_
_entity.id
_entity.type
_entity.pdbx_description
1 polymer ?
#
loop_
_entity_poly.entity_id
_entity_poly.type
_entity_poly.pdbx_seq_one_letter_code
_entity_poly.pdbx_strand_id
1 'polypeptide(L)'
;MLFIILPIKQFLYTRLNDISLQLTSLFLGFFISTILSTMPTQTGDWGIIGASIIVTFNELISKLIYKNKNTRIIILEIINSIKIGIIYGLFVDAFKLGS
;
A
#
# COMPACT_ATOMS: atom_id res chain seq x y z
N MET A 1 14.01 4.81 -39.08
CA MET A 1 13.32 5.54 -37.99
C MET A 1 12.37 4.65 -37.18
N LEU A 2 11.52 3.83 -37.82
CA LEU A 2 10.57 2.90 -37.15
C LEU A 2 11.22 1.85 -36.22
N PHE A 3 12.40 1.34 -36.57
CA PHE A 3 13.11 0.30 -35.79
C PHE A 3 13.52 0.72 -34.37
N ILE A 4 13.67 2.02 -34.12
CA ILE A 4 14.08 2.56 -32.80
C ILE A 4 12.85 2.94 -31.96
N ILE A 5 11.75 3.34 -32.60
CA ILE A 5 10.55 3.84 -31.90
C ILE A 5 9.78 2.70 -31.21
N LEU A 6 9.73 1.52 -31.86
CA LEU A 6 9.02 0.36 -31.33
C LEU A 6 9.56 -0.14 -29.98
N PRO A 7 10.87 -0.38 -29.78
CA PRO A 7 11.39 -0.83 -28.48
C PRO A 7 11.22 0.22 -27.38
N ILE A 8 11.32 1.51 -27.72
CA ILE A 8 11.09 2.62 -26.76
C ILE A 8 9.63 2.63 -26.31
N LYS A 9 8.69 2.49 -27.25
CA LYS A 9 7.25 2.44 -26.94
C LYS A 9 6.92 1.22 -26.08
N GLN A 10 7.51 0.07 -26.38
CA GLN A 10 7.32 -1.16 -25.60
C GLN A 10 7.85 -0.98 -24.17
N PHE A 11 9.06 -0.42 -24.02
CA PHE A 11 9.66 -0.16 -22.71
C PHE A 11 8.83 0.80 -21.85
N LEU A 12 8.36 1.90 -22.46
CA LEU A 12 7.49 2.87 -21.77
C LEU A 12 6.17 2.23 -21.36
N TYR A 13 5.55 1.42 -22.22
CA TYR A 13 4.28 0.78 -21.91
C TYR A 13 4.38 -0.19 -20.73
N THR A 14 5.41 -1.04 -20.69
CA THR A 14 5.62 -1.96 -19.56
C THR A 14 5.84 -1.20 -18.26
N ARG A 15 6.68 -0.15 -18.28
CA ARG A 15 6.95 0.67 -17.08
C ARG A 15 5.72 1.40 -16.58
N LEU A 16 4.92 1.97 -17.48
CA LEU A 16 3.68 2.65 -17.11
C LEU A 16 2.65 1.68 -16.53
N ASN A 17 2.60 0.44 -17.03
CA ASN A 17 1.71 -0.58 -16.50
C ASN A 17 2.10 -1.03 -15.09
N ASP A 18 3.41 -1.15 -14.80
CA ASP A 18 3.88 -1.46 -13.45
C ASP A 18 3.54 -0.33 -12.48
N ILE A 19 3.72 0.93 -12.89
CA ILE A 19 3.38 2.11 -12.09
C ILE A 19 1.87 2.20 -11.87
N SER A 20 1.04 1.95 -12.89
CA SER A 20 -0.42 1.99 -12.74
C SER A 20 -0.92 0.91 -11.76
N LEU A 21 -0.34 -0.28 -11.80
CA LEU A 21 -0.62 -1.36 -10.85
C LEU A 21 -0.22 -0.98 -9.41
N GLN A 22 0.93 -0.33 -9.23
CA GLN A 22 1.38 0.15 -7.92
C GLN A 22 0.51 1.29 -7.39
N LEU A 23 0.09 2.24 -8.25
CA LEU A 23 -0.79 3.34 -7.85
C LEU A 23 -2.19 2.85 -7.48
N THR A 24 -2.77 1.95 -8.28
CA THR A 24 -4.11 1.38 -8.00
C THR A 24 -4.11 0.61 -6.69
N SER A 25 -3.06 -0.17 -6.42
CA SER A 25 -2.91 -0.88 -5.15
C SER A 25 -2.66 0.06 -3.97
N LEU A 26 -1.91 1.16 -4.15
CA LEU A 26 -1.75 2.21 -3.15
C LEU A 26 -3.08 2.89 -2.80
N PHE A 27 -3.87 3.29 -3.81
CA PHE A 27 -5.18 3.91 -3.60
C PHE A 27 -6.17 2.96 -2.92
N LEU A 28 -6.11 1.68 -3.27
CA LEU A 28 -6.89 0.63 -2.59
C LEU A 28 -6.50 0.56 -1.09
N GLY A 29 -5.21 0.57 -0.77
CA GLY A 29 -4.74 0.62 0.62
C GLY A 29 -5.21 1.87 1.36
N PHE A 30 -5.18 3.03 0.72
CA PHE A 30 -5.69 4.28 1.28
C PHE A 30 -7.19 4.19 1.60
N PHE A 31 -7.99 3.58 0.73
CA PHE A 31 -9.42 3.38 0.98
C PHE A 31 -9.68 2.41 2.15
N ILE A 32 -8.90 1.32 2.25
CA ILE A 32 -8.96 0.41 3.40
C ILE A 32 -8.67 1.17 4.70
N SER A 33 -7.67 2.05 4.70
CA SER A 33 -7.36 2.87 5.87
C SER A 33 -8.56 3.68 6.36
N THR A 34 -9.32 4.30 5.44
CA THR A 34 -10.49 5.10 5.84
C THR A 34 -11.61 4.26 6.46
N ILE A 35 -11.71 2.99 6.08
CA ILE A 35 -12.63 2.04 6.72
C ILE A 35 -12.10 1.66 8.11
N LEU A 36 -10.80 1.39 8.21
CA LEU A 36 -10.14 1.03 9.47
C LEU A 36 -10.13 2.19 10.48
N SER A 37 -10.10 3.45 10.06
CA SER A 37 -10.15 4.61 10.96
C SER A 37 -11.57 4.91 11.45
N THR A 38 -12.60 4.50 10.71
CA THR A 38 -14.01 4.77 11.06
C THR A 38 -14.68 3.67 11.86
N MET A 39 -14.28 2.39 11.69
CA MET A 39 -14.87 1.25 12.39
C MET A 39 -14.62 1.23 13.92
N PRO A 40 -13.39 1.40 14.44
CA PRO A 40 -13.10 1.32 15.88
C PRO A 40 -13.53 2.57 16.64
N THR A 41 -13.60 3.71 15.95
CA THR A 41 -13.83 5.03 16.55
C THR A 41 -15.30 5.26 16.92
N GLN A 42 -16.22 4.45 16.40
CA GLN A 42 -17.64 4.52 16.75
C GLN A 42 -17.94 4.06 18.19
N THR A 43 -17.09 3.22 18.78
CA THR A 43 -17.30 2.66 20.13
C THR A 43 -16.35 3.25 21.19
N GLY A 44 -15.59 4.30 20.85
CA GLY A 44 -14.81 5.15 21.77
C GLY A 44 -13.53 4.52 22.35
N ASP A 45 -13.60 3.28 22.83
CA ASP A 45 -12.56 2.72 23.71
C ASP A 45 -11.60 1.72 23.01
N TRP A 46 -11.95 1.26 21.80
CA TRP A 46 -11.24 0.16 21.13
C TRP A 46 -10.05 0.61 20.26
N GLY A 47 -9.73 1.91 20.25
CA GLY A 47 -8.70 2.49 19.39
C GLY A 47 -7.29 1.91 19.62
N ILE A 48 -6.91 1.70 20.88
CA ILE A 48 -5.57 1.18 21.25
C ILE A 48 -5.41 -0.28 20.79
N ILE A 49 -6.47 -1.08 20.98
CA ILE A 49 -6.50 -2.48 20.53
C ILE A 49 -6.42 -2.53 19.00
N GLY A 50 -7.21 -1.70 18.31
CA GLY A 50 -7.16 -1.56 16.85
C GLY A 50 -5.77 -1.19 16.34
N ALA A 51 -5.12 -0.20 16.96
CA ALA A 51 -3.76 0.22 16.60
C ALA A 51 -2.75 -0.92 16.81
N SER A 52 -2.84 -1.67 17.91
CA SER A 52 -1.95 -2.81 18.16
C SER A 52 -2.10 -3.93 17.11
N ILE A 53 -3.33 -4.19 16.66
CA ILE A 53 -3.62 -5.15 15.59
C ILE A 53 -3.02 -4.67 14.27
N ILE A 54 -3.21 -3.40 13.92
CA ILE A 54 -2.65 -2.83 12.68
C ILE A 54 -1.12 -2.91 12.68
N VAL A 55 -0.47 -2.55 13.80
CA VAL A 55 0.99 -2.59 13.93
C VAL A 55 1.53 -4.02 13.85
N THR A 56 0.88 -4.98 14.51
CA THR A 56 1.30 -6.39 14.45
C THR A 56 1.14 -6.97 13.04
N PHE A 57 0.04 -6.70 12.34
CA PHE A 57 -0.11 -7.06 10.93
C PHE A 57 0.96 -6.42 10.05
N ASN A 58 1.26 -5.13 10.27
CA ASN A 58 2.28 -4.41 9.53
C ASN A 58 3.66 -5.05 9.67
N GLU A 59 4.02 -5.47 10.90
CA GLU A 59 5.29 -6.14 11.19
C GLU A 59 5.35 -7.55 10.60
N LEU A 60 4.24 -8.30 10.65
CA LEU A 60 4.15 -9.62 10.01
C LEU A 60 4.36 -9.52 8.49
N ILE A 61 3.73 -8.54 7.83
CA ILE A 61 3.92 -8.31 6.40
C ILE A 61 5.37 -7.91 6.10
N SER A 62 5.97 -7.01 6.90
CA SER A 62 7.40 -6.67 6.78
C SER A 62 8.27 -7.91 6.83
N LYS A 63 8.08 -8.78 7.83
CA LYS A 63 8.86 -10.01 8.00
C LYS A 63 8.76 -10.95 6.80
N LEU A 64 7.56 -11.08 6.22
CA LEU A 64 7.34 -11.90 5.02
C LEU A 64 8.06 -11.34 3.78
N ILE A 65 8.01 -10.01 3.59
CA ILE A 65 8.69 -9.34 2.47
C ILE A 65 10.22 -9.50 2.60
N TYR A 66 10.77 -9.27 3.80
CA TYR A 66 12.21 -9.38 4.02
C TYR A 66 12.75 -10.81 3.88
N LYS A 67 11.96 -11.82 4.25
CA LYS A 67 12.34 -13.23 4.08
C LYS A 67 12.52 -13.63 2.62
N ASN A 68 11.70 -13.05 1.73
CA ASN A 68 11.68 -13.40 0.30
C ASN A 68 12.41 -12.38 -0.59
N LYS A 69 13.35 -11.59 -0.04
CA LYS A 69 14.03 -10.48 -0.74
C LYS A 69 14.72 -10.88 -2.06
N ASN A 70 15.07 -12.16 -2.25
CA ASN A 70 15.72 -12.65 -3.46
C ASN A 70 14.76 -12.95 -4.62
N THR A 71 13.44 -13.03 -4.40
CA THR A 71 12.48 -13.30 -5.48
C THR A 71 11.61 -12.07 -5.73
N ARG A 72 11.71 -11.50 -6.94
CA ARG A 72 10.80 -10.44 -7.40
C ARG A 72 9.44 -11.05 -7.71
N ILE A 73 8.62 -11.17 -6.68
CA ILE A 73 7.23 -11.64 -6.81
C ILE A 73 6.34 -10.39 -6.92
N ILE A 74 5.69 -10.22 -8.07
CA ILE A 74 4.77 -9.09 -8.34
C ILE A 74 3.71 -8.95 -7.24
N ILE A 75 3.23 -10.06 -6.70
CA ILE A 75 2.27 -10.09 -5.59
C ILE A 75 2.83 -9.40 -4.33
N LEU A 76 4.13 -9.57 -4.02
CA LEU A 76 4.77 -8.89 -2.89
C LEU A 76 4.86 -7.38 -3.12
N GLU A 77 5.10 -6.93 -4.35
CA GLU A 77 5.11 -5.51 -4.70
C GLU A 77 3.72 -4.87 -4.57
N ILE A 78 2.66 -5.58 -4.99
CA ILE A 78 1.27 -5.16 -4.79
C ILE A 78 0.95 -5.07 -3.29
N ILE A 79 1.25 -6.11 -2.51
CA ILE A 79 0.99 -6.13 -1.06
C ILE A 79 1.74 -4.99 -0.37
N ASN A 80 2.99 -4.73 -0.75
CA ASN A 80 3.77 -3.63 -0.20
C ASN A 80 3.18 -2.26 -0.56
N SER A 81 2.66 -2.09 -1.77
CA SER A 81 1.99 -0.86 -2.21
C SER A 81 0.68 -0.62 -1.44
N ILE A 82 -0.12 -1.67 -1.22
CA ILE A 82 -1.33 -1.62 -0.36
C ILE A 82 -0.94 -1.22 1.06
N LYS A 83 0.08 -1.85 1.63
CA LYS A 83 0.60 -1.56 2.97
C LYS A 83 1.00 -0.10 3.12
N ILE A 84 1.73 0.45 2.15
CA ILE A 84 2.11 1.88 2.13
C ILE A 84 0.86 2.76 2.10
N GLY A 85 -0.13 2.41 1.28
CA GLY A 85 -1.42 3.11 1.22
C GLY A 85 -2.17 3.12 2.56
N ILE A 86 -2.20 1.99 3.27
CA ILE A 86 -2.84 1.89 4.59
C ILE A 86 -2.15 2.79 5.62
N ILE A 87 -0.82 2.73 5.72
CA ILE A 87 -0.06 3.55 6.68
C ILE A 87 -0.25 5.04 6.38
N TYR A 88 -0.18 5.42 5.10
CA TYR A 88 -0.35 6.80 4.69
C TYR A 88 -1.76 7.32 4.97
N GLY A 89 -2.80 6.52 4.69
CA GLY A 89 -4.18 6.88 5.01
C GLY A 89 -4.39 7.11 6.52
N LEU A 90 -3.85 6.23 7.36
CA LEU A 90 -4.03 6.32 8.81
C LEU A 90 -3.31 7.54 9.36
N PHE A 91 -2.13 7.84 8.81
CA PHE A 91 -1.37 9.04 9.15
C PHE A 91 -2.13 10.32 8.79
N VAL A 92 -2.72 10.37 7.58
CA VAL A 92 -3.51 11.52 7.13
C VAL A 92 -4.75 11.72 8.01
N ASP A 93 -5.47 10.65 8.37
CA ASP A 93 -6.63 10.75 9.25
C ASP A 93 -6.26 11.15 10.68
N ALA A 94 -5.16 10.62 11.23
CA ALA A 94 -4.63 11.05 12.52
C ALA A 94 -4.23 12.53 12.51
N PHE A 95 -3.61 13.01 11.42
CA PHE A 95 -3.26 14.42 11.26
C PHE A 95 -4.50 15.33 11.24
N LYS A 96 -5.59 14.91 10.57
CA LYS A 96 -6.87 15.64 10.56
C LYS A 96 -7.50 15.77 11.94
N LEU A 97 -7.34 14.76 12.79
CA LEU A 97 -7.93 14.74 14.15
C LEU A 97 -7.04 15.44 15.20
N GLY A 98 -5.76 15.61 14.90
CA GLY A 98 -4.78 16.26 15.78
C GLY A 98 -4.58 17.77 15.55
N SER A 99 -5.26 18.37 14.56
CA SER A 99 -5.26 19.81 14.25
C SER A 99 -6.52 20.50 14.78
#